data_AF-A0AAW5EKZ3-F1
#
_entry.id   AF-A0AAW5EKZ3-F1
#
_cell.length_a   1.000
_cell.length_b   1.000
_cell.length_c   1.000
_cell.angle_alpha   90.00
_cell.angle_beta   90.00
_cell.angle_gamma   90.00
#
_symmetry.space_group_name_H-M   'P 1'
#
loop_
_entity.id
_entity.type
_entity.pdbx_description
1 polymer ?
#
loop_
_entity_poly.entity_id
_entity_poly.type
_entity_poly.pdbx_seq_one_letter_code
_entity_poly.pdbx_strand_id
1 'polypeptide(L)' 'EFSDAVISKLSLEKSGLIFILWGNYAKSKKALIDTKKHFILEAAHPSPLARTGFLGCKHFSKANEI' A
#
# COMPACT_ATOMS: atom_id res chain seq x y z
N GLU A 1 4.87 -11.20 -10.86
CA GLU A 1 6.06 -10.89 -11.69
C GLU A 1 6.05 -9.48 -12.26
N PHE A 2 5.18 -9.13 -13.22
CA PHE A 2 5.22 -7.78 -13.82
C PHE A 2 4.95 -6.63 -12.82
N SER A 3 3.83 -6.67 -12.09
CA SER A 3 3.49 -5.63 -11.11
C SER A 3 4.49 -5.54 -9.97
N ASP A 4 5.09 -6.67 -9.60
CA ASP A 4 6.12 -6.73 -8.56
C ASP A 4 7.39 -6.00 -9.01
N ALA A 5 7.80 -6.19 -10.28
CA ALA A 5 8.91 -5.47 -10.86
C ALA A 5 8.65 -3.95 -10.91
N VAL A 6 7.42 -3.53 -11.22
CA VAL A 6 7.03 -2.12 -11.20
C VAL A 6 7.13 -1.53 -9.79
N ILE A 7 6.61 -2.23 -8.78
CA ILE A 7 6.68 -1.78 -7.37
C ILE A 7 8.15 -1.64 -6.94
N SER A 8 8.98 -2.66 -7.18
CA SER A 8 10.40 -2.63 -6.84
C SER A 8 11.14 -1.49 -7.55
N LYS A 9 10.85 -1.25 -8.84
CA LYS A 9 11.45 -0.17 -9.62
C LYS A 9 11.07 1.21 -9.06
N LEU A 10 9.80 1.43 -8.75
CA LEU A 10 9.33 2.66 -8.11
C LEU A 10 9.98 2.87 -6.73
N SER A 11 10.05 1.80 -5.91
CA SER A 11 10.68 1.88 -4.60
C SER A 11 12.18 2.18 -4.68
N LEU A 12 12.86 1.71 -5.73
CA LEU A 12 14.28 1.97 -5.93
C LEU A 12 14.53 3.41 -6.41
N GLU A 13 13.79 3.87 -7.41
CA GLU A 13 14.11 5.11 -8.14
C GLU A 13 13.45 6.37 -7.58
N LYS A 14 12.41 6.23 -6.78
CA LYS A 14 11.68 7.35 -6.19
C LYS A 14 11.89 7.43 -4.68
N SER A 15 11.39 8.49 -4.07
CA SER A 15 11.33 8.69 -2.62
C SER A 15 10.01 9.38 -2.28
N GLY A 16 9.55 9.26 -1.04
CA GLY A 16 8.34 9.93 -0.55
C GLY A 16 7.01 9.39 -1.09
N LEU A 17 7.02 8.32 -1.90
CA LEU A 17 5.79 7.67 -2.36
C LEU A 17 4.98 7.08 -1.19
N ILE A 18 3.65 7.11 -1.35
CA ILE A 18 2.70 6.50 -0.42
C ILE A 18 2.08 5.27 -1.10
N PHE A 19 2.36 4.08 -0.56
CA PHE A 19 1.80 2.82 -1.04
C PHE A 19 0.58 2.43 -0.23
N ILE A 20 -0.59 2.38 -0.87
CA ILE A 20 -1.84 1.97 -0.23
C ILE A 20 -2.09 0.49 -0.54
N LEU A 21 -1.99 -0.37 0.47
CA LEU A 21 -2.07 -1.82 0.33
C LEU A 21 -3.36 -2.37 0.96
N TRP A 22 -4.32 -2.72 0.11
CA TRP A 22 -5.62 -3.24 0.55
C TRP A 22 -5.76 -4.74 0.29
N GLY A 23 -5.97 -5.50 1.37
CA GLY A 23 -6.08 -6.96 1.33
C GLY A 23 -4.73 -7.70 1.36
N ASN A 24 -4.76 -8.98 1.70
CA ASN A 24 -3.55 -9.77 1.98
C ASN A 24 -2.62 -9.88 0.77
N TYR A 25 -3.17 -9.96 -0.44
CA TYR A 25 -2.37 -10.00 -1.66
C TYR A 25 -1.56 -8.70 -1.88
N ALA A 26 -2.15 -7.54 -1.62
CA ALA A 26 -1.43 -6.27 -1.72
C ALA A 26 -0.45 -6.10 -0.55
N LYS A 27 -0.86 -6.45 0.68
CA LYS A 27 0.01 -6.39 1.87
C LYS A 27 1.27 -7.24 1.73
N SER A 28 1.20 -8.39 1.06
CA SER A 28 2.40 -9.22 0.83
C SER A 28 3.47 -8.51 -0.02
N LYS A 29 3.09 -7.50 -0.83
CA LYS A 29 4.02 -6.71 -1.65
C LYS A 29 4.81 -5.68 -0.83
N LYS A 30 4.50 -5.50 0.46
CA LYS A 30 5.27 -4.68 1.40
C LYS A 30 6.76 -5.03 1.41
N ALA A 31 7.10 -6.31 1.20
CA ALA A 31 8.48 -6.78 1.13
C ALA A 31 9.28 -6.19 -0.05
N LEU A 32 8.61 -5.61 -1.05
CA LEU A 32 9.22 -4.97 -2.23
C LEU A 32 9.42 -3.45 -2.05
N ILE A 33 9.02 -2.90 -0.90
CA ILE A 33 8.99 -1.45 -0.65
C ILE A 33 9.96 -1.08 0.47
N ASP A 34 10.88 -0.16 0.19
CA ASP A 34 11.77 0.41 1.19
C ASP A 34 11.02 1.40 2.10
N THR A 35 10.62 0.91 3.28
CA THR A 35 9.90 1.70 4.29
C THR A 35 10.69 2.84 4.92
N LYS A 36 12.01 2.93 4.69
CA LYS A 36 12.80 4.10 5.10
C LYS A 36 12.64 5.25 4.12
N LYS A 37 12.29 4.96 2.86
CA LYS A 37 12.12 5.94 1.78
C LYS A 37 10.66 6.30 1.50
N HIS A 38 9.73 5.45 1.92
CA HIS A 38 8.34 5.47 1.50
C HIS A 38 7.38 5.20 2.66
N PHE A 39 6.13 5.62 2.48
CA PHE A 39 5.07 5.40 3.45
C PHE A 39 4.15 4.27 2.99
N ILE A 40 3.56 3.54 3.94
CA ILE A 40 2.64 2.44 3.66
C ILE A 40 1.37 2.59 4.49
N LEU A 41 0.22 2.50 3.83
CA LEU A 41 -1.09 2.47 4.48
C LEU A 41 -1.77 1.13 4.19
N GLU A 42 -2.06 0.33 5.22
CA GLU A 42 -2.59 -1.03 5.10
C GLU A 42 -4.00 -1.14 5.68
N ALA A 43 -4.93 -1.75 4.93
CA ALA A 43 -6.28 -2.02 5.40
C ALA A 43 -6.83 -3.31 4.76
N ALA A 44 -8.02 -3.75 5.18
CA ALA A 44 -8.71 -4.83 4.48
C ALA A 44 -9.07 -4.42 3.03
N HIS A 45 -9.31 -5.39 2.16
CA HIS A 45 -9.75 -5.09 0.80
C HIS A 45 -11.17 -4.50 0.81
N PRO A 46 -11.51 -3.51 -0.04
CA PRO A 46 -12.86 -2.94 -0.11
C PRO A 46 -13.95 -3.94 -0.54
N SER A 47 -13.58 -5.10 -1.07
CA SER A 47 -14.54 -6.13 -1.47
C SER A 47 -15.43 -6.56 -0.28
N PRO A 48 -16.74 -6.77 -0.50
CA PRO A 48 -17.65 -7.30 0.52
C PRO A 48 -17.18 -8.59 1.20
N LEU A 49 -16.33 -9.39 0.54
CA LEU A 49 -15.78 -10.63 1.08
C LEU A 49 -14.86 -10.43 2.28
N ALA A 50 -14.22 -9.27 2.42
CA ALA A 50 -13.36 -8.97 3.55
C ALA A 50 -14.15 -8.64 4.84
N ARG A 51 -15.48 -8.44 4.71
CA ARG A 51 -16.49 -8.14 5.75
C ARG A 51 -16.22 -6.87 6.58
N THR A 52 -15.02 -6.68 7.13
CA THR A 52 -14.65 -5.58 8.02
C THR A 52 -13.23 -5.06 7.74
N GLY A 53 -12.93 -3.84 8.19
CA GLY A 53 -11.55 -3.31 8.19
C GLY A 53 -11.14 -2.45 7.00
N PHE A 54 -12.02 -2.22 6.01
CA PHE A 54 -11.83 -1.18 4.98
C PHE A 54 -12.56 0.12 5.34
N LEU A 55 -13.85 0.01 5.69
CA LEU A 55 -14.66 1.15 6.11
C LEU A 55 -14.04 1.82 7.35
N GLY A 56 -13.88 3.14 7.29
CA GLY A 56 -13.27 3.93 8.36
C GLY A 56 -11.74 3.98 8.35
N CYS A 57 -11.04 3.34 7.39
CA CYS A 57 -9.56 3.38 7.35
C CYS A 57 -8.99 4.78 7.11
N LYS A 58 -9.76 5.68 6.45
CA LYS A 58 -9.40 7.07 6.12
C LYS A 58 -8.09 7.21 5.34
N HIS A 59 -7.75 6.24 4.50
CA HIS A 59 -6.46 6.23 3.80
C HIS A 59 -6.24 7.43 2.87
N PHE A 60 -7.30 7.95 2.24
CA PHE A 60 -7.16 9.11 1.36
C PHE A 60 -6.77 10.39 2.11
N SER A 61 -7.43 10.69 3.24
CA SER A 61 -7.06 11.86 4.04
C SER A 61 -5.69 11.67 4.70
N LYS A 62 -5.41 10.48 5.25
CA LYS A 62 -4.10 10.14 5.80
C LYS A 62 -2.98 10.30 4.76
N ALA A 63 -3.23 9.93 3.50
CA ALA A 63 -2.23 10.10 2.44
C ALA A 63 -1.96 11.58 2.12
N ASN A 64 -2.96 12.45 2.23
CA ASN A 64 -2.78 13.90 2.02
C ASN A 64 -2.09 14.59 3.21
N GLU A 65 -2.10 13.98 4.39
CA GLU A 65 -1.53 14.52 5.63
C GLU A 65 -0.07 14.07 5.88
N ILE A 66 0.46 13.20 5.02
CA ILE A 66 1.85 12.72 5.02
C ILE A 66 2.69 13.61 4.10
#